data_AF-A0A2D6MD24-F1
#
_entry.id   AF-A0A2D6MD24-F1
#
_cell.length_a   1.000
_cell.length_b   1.000
_cell.length_c   1.000
_cell.angle_alpha   90.00
_cell.angle_beta   90.00
_cell.angle_gamma   90.00
#
_symmetry.space_group_name_H-M   'P 1'
#
loop_
_entity.id
_entity.type
_entity.pdbx_description
1 polymer ?
#
loop_
_entity_poly.entity_id
_entity_poly.type
_entity_poly.pdbx_seq_one_letter_code
_entity_poly.pdbx_strand_id
1 'polypeptide(L)'
;MAEDTEEEEVVLSTDEAILDSIGEGDESTSSTEAGTTDSTEATGTTGTGKGAGSKQGVAEGTRTDQGTRPSAGPQALTDRDGNVIAEGGKERRFYETAQREKARADSLQRDLDTSKAQIEAISAAGNLGTQYSLSPEELTTGAQIVASYKTDPVATIQYLLTQAQAAGHNIDALGGSNMDASAVKQMLDTALAPLLSEHQTRADTQAADNRALEIYNEFSTQHPDAAVHEGSLARLLTQEPSLSPEAAYYKLQNYYLAKGLDWTKSLEQLQQEATARTPAPGDNTPQPPEGGVNVGNTTDTPVVADVSKSFDDIIKESMAEAGIND
;
A
#
# COMPACT_ATOMS: atom_id res chain seq x y z
N MET A 1 -17.92 44.72 35.16
CA MET A 1 -18.52 43.50 34.59
C MET A 1 -17.65 43.18 33.40
N ALA A 2 -16.65 42.33 33.63
CA ALA A 2 -15.71 41.89 32.61
C ALA A 2 -16.16 40.47 32.26
N GLU A 3 -16.60 40.29 31.01
CA GLU A 3 -16.88 38.97 30.45
C GLU A 3 -15.53 38.34 30.10
N ASP A 4 -15.10 37.42 30.97
CA ASP A 4 -14.08 36.42 30.67
C ASP A 4 -14.70 35.49 29.62
N THR A 5 -14.14 35.49 28.42
CA THR A 5 -14.53 34.57 27.35
C THR A 5 -13.46 33.49 27.33
N GLU A 6 -13.76 32.33 27.90
CA GLU A 6 -12.91 31.15 27.85
C GLU A 6 -12.90 30.60 26.42
N GLU A 7 -11.75 30.71 25.74
CA GLU A 7 -11.49 30.02 24.48
C GLU A 7 -11.17 28.55 24.79
N GLU A 8 -12.15 27.67 24.62
CA GLU A 8 -11.93 26.21 24.61
C GLU A 8 -11.12 25.82 23.37
N GLU A 9 -9.85 25.47 23.59
CA GLU A 9 -8.95 24.93 22.56
C GLU A 9 -9.37 23.48 22.25
N VAL A 10 -10.32 23.31 21.32
CA VAL A 10 -10.75 21.99 20.85
C VAL A 10 -9.67 21.42 19.92
N VAL A 11 -8.79 20.58 20.47
CA VAL A 11 -7.80 19.81 19.70
C VAL A 11 -8.52 18.68 18.95
N LEU A 12 -9.12 19.02 17.80
CA LEU A 12 -9.80 18.08 16.92
C LEU A 12 -8.78 17.19 16.20
N SER A 13 -8.87 15.88 16.45
CA SER A 13 -8.37 14.82 15.58
C SER A 13 -8.85 15.09 14.15
N THR A 14 -7.94 15.55 13.30
CA THR A 14 -8.31 16.42 12.17
C THR A 14 -8.72 15.64 10.94
N ASP A 15 -8.27 14.41 10.75
CA ASP A 15 -8.55 13.69 9.51
C ASP A 15 -9.96 13.08 9.44
N GLU A 16 -10.54 12.67 10.58
CA GLU A 16 -11.87 12.04 10.61
C GLU A 16 -12.99 13.09 10.65
N ALA A 17 -12.79 14.19 11.39
CA ALA A 17 -13.75 15.30 11.45
C ALA A 17 -13.83 16.13 10.16
N ILE A 18 -12.77 16.12 9.34
CA ILE A 18 -12.79 16.70 7.98
C ILE A 18 -13.70 15.88 7.06
N LEU A 19 -13.70 14.56 7.21
CA LEU A 19 -14.48 13.65 6.38
C LEU A 19 -15.97 13.68 6.75
N ASP A 20 -16.31 13.76 8.05
CA ASP A 20 -17.70 13.87 8.50
C ASP A 20 -18.31 15.24 8.19
N SER A 21 -17.55 16.34 8.32
CA SER A 21 -18.08 17.70 8.10
C SER A 21 -18.38 18.04 6.63
N ILE A 22 -17.87 17.26 5.68
CA ILE A 22 -18.06 17.48 4.24
C ILE A 22 -19.26 16.68 3.68
N GLY A 23 -19.79 15.70 4.45
CA GLY A 23 -20.87 14.82 4.05
C GLY A 23 -22.30 15.29 4.39
N GLU A 24 -22.50 16.30 5.23
CA GLU A 24 -23.84 16.76 5.65
C GLU A 24 -24.32 17.97 4.82
N GLY A 25 -24.66 17.73 3.55
CA GLY A 25 -25.26 18.71 2.66
C GLY A 25 -26.69 18.34 2.26
N ASP A 26 -27.66 18.90 2.98
CA ASP A 26 -29.09 19.11 2.67
C ASP A 26 -29.64 18.52 1.35
N GLU A 27 -30.26 17.35 1.43
CA GLU A 27 -30.94 16.67 0.32
C GLU A 27 -32.38 17.20 0.13
N SER A 28 -32.53 18.31 -0.61
CA SER A 28 -33.82 18.65 -1.23
C SER A 28 -34.08 17.78 -2.47
N THR A 29 -34.86 16.72 -2.25
CA THR A 29 -35.81 16.05 -3.14
C THR A 29 -35.60 16.18 -4.66
N SER A 30 -35.22 15.07 -5.30
CA SER A 30 -35.73 14.71 -6.63
C SER A 30 -35.81 13.19 -6.78
N SER A 31 -37.02 12.68 -6.60
CA SER A 31 -37.48 11.34 -6.98
C SER A 31 -37.21 11.03 -8.46
N THR A 32 -36.71 9.83 -8.79
CA THR A 32 -37.18 8.97 -9.92
C THR A 32 -36.56 7.56 -9.85
N GLU A 33 -37.46 6.59 -9.62
CA GLU A 33 -37.56 5.20 -10.11
C GLU A 33 -36.34 4.26 -10.25
N ALA A 34 -36.36 3.24 -9.38
CA ALA A 34 -36.37 1.79 -9.64
C ALA A 34 -35.36 1.16 -10.64
N GLY A 35 -34.42 0.40 -10.08
CA GLY A 35 -33.66 -0.64 -10.77
C GLY A 35 -33.15 -1.71 -9.79
N THR A 36 -33.89 -2.82 -9.70
CA THR A 36 -33.59 -4.03 -8.93
C THR A 36 -32.48 -4.86 -9.58
N THR A 37 -31.44 -5.24 -8.82
CA THR A 37 -30.61 -6.46 -9.03
C THR A 37 -29.71 -6.62 -7.79
N ASP A 38 -30.08 -7.48 -6.85
CA ASP A 38 -29.77 -8.91 -6.72
C ASP A 38 -28.36 -9.16 -6.13
N SER A 39 -28.38 -9.53 -4.85
CA SER A 39 -27.22 -9.83 -4.00
C SER A 39 -26.77 -11.25 -4.25
N THR A 40 -25.52 -11.46 -4.65
CA THR A 40 -24.89 -12.78 -4.61
C THR A 40 -23.79 -12.80 -3.56
N GLU A 41 -24.06 -13.50 -2.48
CA GLU A 41 -23.10 -13.92 -1.45
C GLU A 41 -21.99 -14.78 -2.09
N ALA A 42 -20.73 -14.38 -1.90
CA ALA A 42 -19.58 -15.23 -2.19
C ALA A 42 -18.90 -15.64 -0.88
N THR A 43 -19.16 -16.90 -0.51
CA THR A 43 -18.57 -17.65 0.60
C THR A 43 -17.29 -18.36 0.13
N GLY A 44 -16.25 -18.35 0.97
CA GLY A 44 -15.07 -19.24 0.91
C GLY A 44 -13.84 -18.63 0.24
N THR A 45 -12.61 -18.81 0.72
CA THR A 45 -12.04 -19.99 1.36
C THR A 45 -10.77 -19.60 2.14
N THR A 46 -10.75 -19.89 3.45
CA THR A 46 -9.58 -19.76 4.31
C THR A 46 -8.60 -20.91 4.04
N GLY A 47 -7.43 -20.58 3.49
CA GLY A 47 -6.34 -21.51 3.25
C GLY A 47 -5.58 -21.85 4.53
N THR A 48 -5.82 -23.05 5.06
CA THR A 48 -5.06 -23.65 6.18
C THR A 48 -3.67 -24.09 5.69
N GLY A 49 -2.66 -23.25 5.93
CA GLY A 49 -1.25 -23.57 5.71
C GLY A 49 -0.70 -24.49 6.81
N LYS A 50 -0.45 -25.75 6.44
CA LYS A 50 0.12 -26.81 7.28
C LYS A 50 1.64 -26.65 7.40
N GLY A 51 2.11 -26.00 8.47
CA GLY A 51 3.53 -25.86 8.81
C GLY A 51 4.06 -27.06 9.60
N ALA A 52 5.12 -27.69 9.08
CA ALA A 52 5.76 -28.88 9.61
C ALA A 52 6.46 -28.64 10.96
N GLY A 53 6.11 -29.44 11.97
CA GLY A 53 6.76 -29.44 13.27
C GLY A 53 8.13 -30.11 13.23
N SER A 54 9.18 -29.32 13.42
CA SER A 54 10.51 -29.81 13.80
C SER A 54 10.62 -29.91 15.31
N LYS A 55 10.66 -31.14 15.82
CA LYS A 55 10.99 -31.45 17.23
C LYS A 55 12.47 -31.15 17.47
N GLN A 56 12.79 -30.21 18.34
CA GLN A 56 14.14 -29.99 18.83
C GLN A 56 14.17 -30.24 20.34
N GLY A 57 15.00 -31.21 20.73
CA GLY A 57 15.10 -31.75 22.07
C GLY A 57 15.63 -30.74 23.08
N VAL A 58 15.02 -30.76 24.27
CA VAL A 58 15.48 -30.05 25.45
C VAL A 58 16.60 -30.88 26.07
N ALA A 59 17.84 -30.43 25.90
CA ALA A 59 18.98 -30.91 26.68
C ALA A 59 19.06 -30.08 27.97
N GLU A 60 18.86 -30.78 29.09
CA GLU A 60 18.91 -30.26 30.44
C GLU A 60 20.37 -29.92 30.81
N GLY A 61 20.70 -28.62 30.73
CA GLY A 61 22.02 -28.07 31.02
C GLY A 61 22.00 -27.23 32.30
N THR A 62 22.77 -27.69 33.28
CA THR A 62 23.03 -27.14 34.61
C THR A 62 23.26 -25.61 34.63
N ARG A 63 22.38 -24.87 35.31
CA ARG A 63 22.56 -23.46 35.68
C ARG A 63 23.67 -23.33 36.72
N THR A 64 24.76 -22.66 36.36
CA THR A 64 25.73 -22.09 37.30
C THR A 64 25.50 -20.58 37.42
N ASP A 65 25.62 -20.09 38.64
CA ASP A 65 25.39 -18.74 39.18
C ASP A 65 25.30 -17.56 38.19
N GLN A 66 24.11 -16.97 38.15
CA GLN A 66 23.89 -15.62 37.65
C GLN A 66 24.29 -14.60 38.73
N GLY A 67 25.46 -13.97 38.51
CA GLY A 67 25.71 -12.65 39.06
C GLY A 67 24.67 -11.67 38.50
N THR A 68 24.08 -10.89 39.41
CA THR A 68 23.16 -9.79 39.17
C THR A 68 23.68 -8.88 38.05
N ARG A 69 23.15 -9.05 36.83
CA ARG A 69 23.37 -8.10 35.74
C ARG A 69 22.56 -6.84 36.04
N PRO A 70 23.19 -5.66 36.15
CA PRO A 70 22.48 -4.41 36.41
C PRO A 70 21.46 -4.14 35.30
N SER A 71 20.34 -3.59 35.74
CA SER A 71 19.17 -3.17 34.95
C SER A 71 19.57 -2.51 33.62
N ALA A 72 18.92 -3.00 32.56
CA ALA A 72 19.32 -2.86 31.17
C ALA A 72 19.06 -1.45 30.62
N GLY A 73 20.09 -0.60 30.66
CA GLY A 73 20.21 0.49 29.70
C GLY A 73 20.25 -0.06 28.26
N PRO A 74 19.94 0.77 27.25
CA PRO A 74 19.96 0.33 25.85
C PRO A 74 21.35 -0.21 25.52
N GLN A 75 21.43 -1.50 25.23
CA GLN A 75 22.71 -2.19 25.02
C GLN A 75 23.36 -1.70 23.72
N ALA A 76 24.65 -1.40 23.81
CA ALA A 76 25.49 -1.09 22.66
C ALA A 76 25.53 -2.28 21.69
N LEU A 77 25.50 -1.98 20.40
CA LEU A 77 25.60 -3.00 19.36
C LEU A 77 27.07 -3.38 19.21
N THR A 78 27.41 -4.65 19.42
CA THR A 78 28.78 -5.17 19.28
C THR A 78 28.85 -6.17 18.14
N ASP A 79 29.95 -6.13 17.38
CA ASP A 79 30.24 -7.13 16.34
C ASP A 79 30.55 -8.49 16.97
N ARG A 80 30.64 -9.53 16.14
CA ARG A 80 31.06 -10.89 16.51
C ARG A 80 32.42 -10.93 17.22
N ASP A 81 33.29 -9.95 16.95
CA ASP A 81 34.61 -9.80 17.59
C ASP A 81 34.57 -9.01 18.91
N GLY A 82 33.38 -8.58 19.34
CA GLY A 82 33.17 -7.80 20.56
C GLY A 82 33.45 -6.30 20.44
N ASN A 83 33.75 -5.81 19.23
CA ASN A 83 33.93 -4.38 18.97
C ASN A 83 32.59 -3.65 18.97
N VAL A 84 32.49 -2.51 19.66
CA VAL A 84 31.27 -1.70 19.68
C VAL A 84 31.11 -1.02 18.31
N ILE A 85 30.04 -1.35 17.60
CA ILE A 85 29.68 -0.77 16.29
C ILE A 85 28.85 0.51 16.49
N ALA A 86 27.97 0.51 17.49
CA ALA A 86 27.14 1.67 17.83
C ALA A 86 26.88 1.69 19.34
N GLU A 87 27.00 2.85 19.96
CA GLU A 87 26.66 3.01 21.37
C GLU A 87 25.13 2.83 21.55
N GLY A 88 24.72 2.49 22.77
CA GLY A 88 23.31 2.30 23.09
C GLY A 88 22.44 3.52 22.74
N GLY A 89 21.15 3.29 22.52
CA GLY A 89 20.16 4.37 22.39
C GLY A 89 20.08 4.92 20.96
N LYS A 90 20.41 6.21 20.77
CA LYS A 90 20.22 6.91 19.49
C LYS A 90 21.11 6.36 18.38
N GLU A 91 22.37 6.05 18.68
CA GLU A 91 23.33 5.57 17.67
C GLU A 91 22.94 4.20 17.14
N ARG A 92 22.54 3.27 18.03
CA ARG A 92 22.01 1.97 17.62
C ARG A 92 20.78 2.11 16.71
N ARG A 93 19.82 2.97 17.05
CA ARG A 93 18.64 3.21 16.21
C ARG A 93 19.04 3.72 14.83
N PHE A 94 19.99 4.66 14.78
CA PHE A 94 20.50 5.18 13.51
C PHE A 94 21.18 4.09 12.67
N TYR A 95 22.00 3.24 13.30
CA TYR A 95 22.67 2.12 12.63
C TYR A 95 21.69 1.09 12.08
N GLU A 96 20.66 0.73 12.85
CA GLU A 96 19.60 -0.21 12.42
C GLU A 96 18.78 0.35 11.25
N THR A 97 18.46 1.65 11.28
CA THR A 97 17.79 2.33 10.15
C THR A 97 18.71 2.36 8.92
N ALA A 98 19.99 2.71 9.08
CA ALA A 98 20.95 2.74 8.00
C ALA A 98 21.15 1.34 7.37
N GLN A 99 21.14 0.27 8.16
CA GLN A 99 21.19 -1.10 7.64
C GLN A 99 19.93 -1.47 6.86
N ARG A 100 18.74 -1.09 7.34
CA ARG A 100 17.48 -1.32 6.62
C ARG A 100 17.46 -0.59 5.28
N GLU A 101 17.87 0.67 5.26
CA GLU A 101 17.95 1.45 4.03
C GLU A 101 19.01 0.92 3.06
N LYS A 102 20.16 0.45 3.57
CA LYS A 102 21.16 -0.23 2.75
C LYS A 102 20.60 -1.50 2.10
N ALA A 103 19.90 -2.35 2.86
CA ALA A 103 19.29 -3.56 2.33
C ALA A 103 18.23 -3.25 1.26
N ARG A 104 17.46 -2.15 1.44
CA ARG A 104 16.49 -1.65 0.46
C ARG A 104 17.16 -1.12 -0.80
N ALA A 105 18.26 -0.39 -0.68
CA ALA A 105 19.04 0.07 -1.84
C ALA A 105 19.62 -1.12 -2.62
N ASP A 106 20.17 -2.12 -1.91
CA ASP A 106 20.73 -3.33 -2.52
C ASP A 106 19.65 -4.21 -3.20
N SER A 107 18.40 -4.19 -2.73
CA SER A 107 17.29 -4.87 -3.42
C SER A 107 16.88 -4.11 -4.68
N LEU A 108 16.69 -2.78 -4.57
CA LEU A 108 16.33 -1.94 -5.72
C LEU A 108 17.39 -2.00 -6.83
N GLN A 109 18.68 -2.07 -6.47
CA GLN A 109 19.76 -2.22 -7.44
C GLN A 109 19.66 -3.55 -8.19
N ARG A 110 19.38 -4.66 -7.49
CA ARG A 110 19.17 -5.97 -8.12
C ARG A 110 17.95 -6.00 -9.04
N ASP A 111 16.88 -5.32 -8.66
CA ASP A 111 15.69 -5.17 -9.50
C ASP A 111 16.01 -4.37 -10.76
N LEU A 112 16.73 -3.25 -10.64
CA LEU A 112 17.19 -2.47 -11.79
C LEU A 112 18.10 -3.27 -12.72
N ASP A 113 19.03 -4.04 -12.19
CA ASP A 113 19.92 -4.87 -13.00
C ASP A 113 19.13 -5.99 -13.72
N THR A 114 18.12 -6.56 -13.06
CA THR A 114 17.21 -7.55 -13.65
C THR A 114 16.37 -6.93 -14.78
N SER A 115 15.77 -5.76 -14.55
CA SER A 115 15.00 -5.05 -15.59
C SER A 115 15.87 -4.60 -16.75
N LYS A 116 17.10 -4.14 -16.49
CA LYS A 116 18.06 -3.81 -17.55
C LYS A 116 18.42 -5.04 -18.39
N ALA A 117 18.69 -6.18 -17.75
CA ALA A 117 18.97 -7.43 -18.47
C ALA A 117 17.75 -7.88 -19.31
N GLN A 118 16.54 -7.70 -18.80
CA GLN A 118 15.31 -7.95 -19.56
C GLN A 118 15.17 -7.01 -20.76
N ILE A 119 15.39 -5.70 -20.58
CA ILE A 119 15.35 -4.71 -21.67
C ILE A 119 16.44 -5.00 -22.69
N GLU A 120 17.66 -5.36 -22.26
CA GLU A 120 18.74 -5.70 -23.18
C GLU A 120 18.39 -6.95 -24.00
N ALA A 121 17.84 -7.98 -23.35
CA ALA A 121 17.33 -9.17 -24.05
C ALA A 121 16.19 -8.84 -25.03
N ILE A 122 15.27 -7.94 -24.66
CA ILE A 122 14.20 -7.45 -25.54
C ILE A 122 14.79 -6.61 -26.69
N SER A 123 15.78 -5.76 -26.44
CA SER A 123 16.40 -4.93 -27.47
C SER A 123 17.23 -5.75 -28.46
N ALA A 124 17.91 -6.79 -27.96
CA ALA A 124 18.59 -7.79 -28.77
C ALA A 124 17.59 -8.56 -29.64
N ALA A 125 16.39 -8.85 -29.10
CA ALA A 125 15.27 -9.38 -29.87
C ALA A 125 14.65 -8.33 -30.82
N GLY A 126 14.71 -7.02 -30.51
CA GLY A 126 14.21 -5.93 -31.34
C GLY A 126 14.91 -5.81 -32.70
N ASN A 127 16.19 -6.23 -32.79
CA ASN A 127 16.88 -6.35 -34.07
C ASN A 127 16.31 -7.46 -34.98
N LEU A 128 15.60 -8.46 -34.43
CA LEU A 128 14.85 -9.41 -35.27
C LEU A 128 13.61 -8.76 -35.89
N GLY A 129 12.95 -7.84 -35.19
CA GLY A 129 11.77 -7.13 -35.70
C GLY A 129 12.08 -6.33 -36.96
N THR A 130 13.15 -5.53 -36.93
CA THR A 130 13.58 -4.74 -38.08
C THR A 130 14.08 -5.62 -39.24
N GLN A 131 14.70 -6.76 -38.93
CA GLN A 131 15.14 -7.72 -39.94
C GLN A 131 13.96 -8.37 -40.70
N TYR A 132 12.84 -8.62 -40.01
CA TYR A 132 11.64 -9.22 -40.59
C TYR A 132 10.55 -8.20 -40.95
N SER A 133 10.84 -6.90 -40.81
CA SER A 133 9.86 -5.81 -41.00
C SER A 133 8.58 -5.98 -40.16
N LEU A 134 8.70 -6.58 -38.98
CA LEU A 134 7.59 -6.77 -38.05
C LEU A 134 7.41 -5.51 -37.21
N SER A 135 6.16 -5.09 -37.00
CA SER A 135 5.84 -4.05 -36.03
C SER A 135 6.05 -4.56 -34.59
N PRO A 136 6.26 -3.67 -33.59
CA PRO A 136 6.37 -4.06 -32.19
C PRO A 136 5.15 -4.87 -31.69
N GLU A 137 3.96 -4.54 -32.20
CA GLU A 137 2.73 -5.25 -31.91
C GLU A 137 2.80 -6.70 -32.46
N GLU A 138 3.23 -6.87 -33.71
CA GLU A 138 3.39 -8.19 -34.34
C GLU A 138 4.44 -9.05 -33.64
N LEU A 139 5.53 -8.46 -33.15
CA LEU A 139 6.52 -9.15 -32.33
C LEU A 139 5.92 -9.69 -31.02
N THR A 140 5.10 -8.88 -30.37
CA THR A 140 4.44 -9.26 -29.11
C THR A 140 3.43 -10.38 -29.35
N THR A 141 2.60 -10.24 -30.38
CA THR A 141 1.65 -11.29 -30.79
C THR A 141 2.38 -12.56 -31.22
N GLY A 142 3.48 -12.45 -31.97
CA GLY A 142 4.30 -13.58 -32.38
C GLY A 142 4.92 -14.32 -31.20
N ALA A 143 5.42 -13.60 -30.20
CA ALA A 143 5.94 -14.20 -28.97
C ALA A 143 4.84 -14.95 -28.18
N GLN A 144 3.64 -14.37 -28.08
CA GLN A 144 2.48 -15.01 -27.45
C GLN A 144 2.07 -16.28 -28.21
N ILE A 145 2.04 -16.25 -29.54
CA ILE A 145 1.75 -17.42 -30.39
C ILE A 145 2.80 -18.52 -30.16
N VAL A 146 4.09 -18.18 -30.09
CA VAL A 146 5.14 -19.18 -29.84
C VAL A 146 5.02 -19.76 -28.43
N ALA A 147 4.67 -18.94 -27.43
CA ALA A 147 4.44 -19.40 -26.08
C ALA A 147 3.21 -20.32 -26.00
N SER A 148 2.09 -19.94 -26.62
CA SER A 148 0.88 -20.77 -26.67
C SER A 148 1.14 -22.07 -27.45
N TYR A 149 1.91 -22.02 -28.52
CA TYR A 149 2.27 -23.21 -29.32
C TYR A 149 3.06 -24.24 -28.51
N LYS A 150 3.95 -23.78 -27.61
CA LYS A 150 4.71 -24.69 -26.73
C LYS A 150 3.82 -25.38 -25.69
N THR A 151 2.75 -24.72 -25.25
CA THR A 151 1.81 -25.24 -24.26
C THR A 151 0.73 -26.12 -24.90
N ASP A 152 0.10 -25.63 -25.97
CA ASP A 152 -0.90 -26.31 -26.77
C ASP A 152 -0.72 -25.96 -28.27
N PRO A 153 0.05 -26.78 -29.01
CA PRO A 153 0.33 -26.52 -30.43
C PRO A 153 -0.91 -26.67 -31.30
N VAL A 154 -1.88 -27.52 -30.91
CA VAL A 154 -3.06 -27.80 -31.72
C VAL A 154 -4.01 -26.61 -31.67
N ALA A 155 -4.33 -26.12 -30.48
CA ALA A 155 -5.17 -24.93 -30.33
C ALA A 155 -4.55 -23.70 -31.01
N THR A 156 -3.22 -23.55 -30.91
CA THR A 156 -2.51 -22.43 -31.54
C THR A 156 -2.55 -22.50 -33.07
N ILE A 157 -2.34 -23.68 -33.67
CA ILE A 157 -2.45 -23.85 -35.14
C ILE A 157 -3.88 -23.56 -35.59
N GLN A 158 -4.89 -24.04 -34.87
CA GLN A 158 -6.29 -23.75 -35.19
C GLN A 158 -6.58 -22.24 -35.13
N TYR A 159 -5.99 -21.54 -34.16
CA TYR A 159 -6.12 -20.08 -34.04
C TYR A 159 -5.54 -19.37 -35.26
N LEU A 160 -4.32 -19.74 -35.66
CA LEU A 160 -3.66 -19.18 -36.84
C LEU A 160 -4.44 -19.47 -38.13
N LEU A 161 -5.00 -20.67 -38.28
CA LEU A 161 -5.83 -21.02 -39.43
C LEU A 161 -7.12 -20.19 -39.47
N THR A 162 -7.76 -19.97 -38.32
CA THR A 162 -8.96 -19.13 -38.22
C THR A 162 -8.66 -17.68 -38.54
N GLN A 163 -7.54 -17.15 -38.02
CA GLN A 163 -7.07 -15.81 -38.34
C GLN A 163 -6.78 -15.66 -39.85
N ALA A 164 -6.13 -16.67 -40.46
CA ALA A 164 -5.84 -16.68 -41.90
C ALA A 164 -7.13 -16.71 -42.74
N GLN A 165 -8.13 -17.52 -42.33
CA GLN A 165 -9.43 -17.56 -42.99
C GLN A 165 -10.16 -16.21 -42.88
N ALA A 166 -10.14 -15.58 -41.70
CA ALA A 166 -10.72 -14.26 -41.48
C ALA A 166 -10.04 -13.16 -42.32
N ALA A 167 -8.73 -13.29 -42.56
CA ALA A 167 -7.97 -12.44 -43.47
C ALA A 167 -8.24 -12.74 -44.97
N GLY A 168 -9.13 -13.68 -45.28
CA GLY A 168 -9.53 -14.03 -46.65
C GLY A 168 -8.62 -15.06 -47.34
N HIS A 169 -7.71 -15.71 -46.60
CA HIS A 169 -6.90 -16.80 -47.15
C HIS A 169 -7.71 -18.10 -47.23
N ASN A 170 -7.56 -18.82 -48.34
CA ASN A 170 -8.26 -20.08 -48.54
C ASN A 170 -7.50 -21.23 -47.84
N ILE A 171 -8.00 -21.64 -46.69
CA ILE A 171 -7.44 -22.71 -45.86
C ILE A 171 -7.87 -24.13 -46.29
N ASP A 172 -8.82 -24.27 -47.23
CA ASP A 172 -9.31 -25.58 -47.70
C ASP A 172 -8.21 -26.44 -48.35
N ALA A 173 -7.11 -25.82 -48.80
CA ALA A 173 -5.96 -26.54 -49.35
C ALA A 173 -5.10 -27.25 -48.29
N LEU A 174 -5.20 -26.86 -47.01
CA LEU A 174 -4.41 -27.39 -45.90
C LEU A 174 -5.18 -28.44 -45.08
N GLY A 175 -6.51 -28.34 -45.03
CA GLY A 175 -7.38 -29.28 -44.34
C GLY A 175 -7.83 -30.40 -45.26
N GLY A 176 -7.18 -31.58 -45.17
CA GLY A 176 -7.71 -32.79 -45.81
C GLY A 176 -9.19 -33.00 -45.44
N SER A 177 -10.00 -33.38 -46.44
CA SER A 177 -11.48 -33.35 -46.57
C SER A 177 -12.41 -33.74 -45.39
N ASN A 178 -11.94 -34.04 -44.18
CA ASN A 178 -12.74 -34.62 -43.09
C ASN A 178 -12.60 -33.92 -41.71
N MET A 179 -12.03 -32.72 -41.62
CA MET A 179 -12.06 -31.95 -40.36
C MET A 179 -13.36 -31.15 -40.26
N ASP A 180 -14.14 -31.42 -39.21
CA ASP A 180 -15.36 -30.67 -38.89
C ASP A 180 -14.98 -29.28 -38.36
N ALA A 181 -14.99 -28.29 -39.27
CA ALA A 181 -14.68 -26.90 -38.97
C ALA A 181 -15.57 -26.31 -37.86
N SER A 182 -16.77 -26.86 -37.64
CA SER A 182 -17.68 -26.37 -36.60
C SER A 182 -17.22 -26.77 -35.19
N ALA A 183 -16.68 -27.98 -35.03
CA ALA A 183 -16.11 -28.44 -33.77
C ALA A 183 -14.81 -27.71 -33.41
N VAL A 184 -13.97 -27.44 -34.43
CA VAL A 184 -12.75 -26.63 -34.28
C VAL A 184 -13.11 -25.21 -33.83
N LYS A 185 -14.10 -24.58 -34.46
CA LYS A 185 -14.58 -23.25 -34.06
C LYS A 185 -15.05 -23.21 -32.59
N GLN A 186 -15.82 -24.20 -32.14
CA GLN A 186 -16.28 -24.26 -30.75
C GLN A 186 -15.12 -24.44 -29.75
N MET A 187 -14.14 -25.28 -30.06
CA MET A 187 -12.94 -25.40 -29.23
C MET A 187 -12.15 -24.09 -29.20
N LEU A 188 -12.05 -23.41 -30.35
CA LEU A 188 -11.35 -22.14 -30.46
C LEU A 188 -12.03 -21.04 -29.63
N ASP A 189 -13.34 -20.90 -29.78
CA ASP A 189 -14.15 -19.91 -29.06
C ASP A 189 -14.04 -20.17 -27.55
N THR A 190 -14.03 -21.43 -27.12
CA THR A 190 -13.87 -21.82 -25.70
C THR A 190 -12.46 -21.51 -25.17
N ALA A 191 -11.41 -21.78 -25.96
CA ALA A 191 -10.02 -21.59 -25.54
C ALA A 191 -9.59 -20.12 -25.58
N LEU A 192 -10.13 -19.32 -26.52
CA LEU A 192 -9.77 -17.91 -26.71
C LEU A 192 -10.60 -16.95 -25.87
N ALA A 193 -11.80 -17.36 -25.40
CA ALA A 193 -12.63 -16.52 -24.54
C ALA A 193 -11.87 -15.84 -23.38
N PRO A 194 -11.07 -16.55 -22.56
CA PRO A 194 -10.35 -15.90 -21.47
C PRO A 194 -9.27 -14.93 -21.97
N LEU A 195 -8.52 -15.30 -23.02
CA LEU A 195 -7.46 -14.46 -23.59
C LEU A 195 -8.03 -13.16 -24.17
N LEU A 196 -9.17 -13.25 -24.86
CA LEU A 196 -9.83 -12.10 -25.46
C LEU A 196 -10.36 -11.15 -24.38
N SER A 197 -10.90 -11.70 -23.27
CA SER A 197 -11.32 -10.88 -22.13
C SER A 197 -10.15 -10.15 -21.45
N GLU A 198 -8.99 -10.80 -21.30
CA GLU A 198 -7.81 -10.16 -20.71
C GLU A 198 -7.29 -9.04 -21.63
N HIS A 199 -7.21 -9.30 -22.94
CA HIS A 199 -6.78 -8.30 -23.90
C HIS A 199 -7.71 -7.09 -23.92
N GLN A 200 -9.03 -7.31 -23.93
CA GLN A 200 -10.01 -6.24 -23.87
C GLN A 200 -9.87 -5.43 -22.58
N THR A 201 -9.76 -6.10 -21.42
CA THR A 201 -9.55 -5.43 -20.13
C THR A 201 -8.28 -4.59 -20.13
N ARG A 202 -7.16 -5.13 -20.63
CA ARG A 202 -5.88 -4.40 -20.71
C ARG A 202 -5.99 -3.17 -21.63
N ALA A 203 -6.65 -3.31 -22.78
CA ALA A 203 -6.86 -2.19 -23.70
C ALA A 203 -7.75 -1.11 -23.06
N ASP A 204 -8.81 -1.50 -22.35
CA ASP A 204 -9.71 -0.59 -21.66
C ASP A 204 -9.00 0.13 -20.50
N THR A 205 -8.18 -0.58 -19.72
CA THR A 205 -7.35 0.03 -18.66
C THR A 205 -6.35 1.04 -19.25
N GLN A 206 -5.62 0.67 -20.31
CA GLN A 206 -4.69 1.59 -20.97
C GLN A 206 -5.39 2.83 -21.54
N ALA A 207 -6.57 2.66 -22.13
CA ALA A 207 -7.35 3.78 -22.63
C ALA A 207 -7.84 4.69 -21.49
N ALA A 208 -8.23 4.12 -20.35
CA ALA A 208 -8.60 4.88 -19.17
C ALA A 208 -7.40 5.66 -18.58
N ASP A 209 -6.24 5.00 -18.46
CA ASP A 209 -5.01 5.61 -17.95
C ASP A 209 -4.56 6.78 -18.84
N ASN A 210 -4.62 6.62 -20.17
CA ASN A 210 -4.27 7.68 -21.11
C ASN A 210 -5.21 8.89 -20.98
N ARG A 211 -6.51 8.66 -20.82
CA ARG A 211 -7.49 9.74 -20.59
C ARG A 211 -7.26 10.44 -19.24
N ALA A 212 -6.97 9.67 -18.19
CA ALA A 212 -6.67 10.23 -16.87
C ALA A 212 -5.42 11.12 -16.92
N LEU A 213 -4.39 10.70 -17.66
CA LEU A 213 -3.16 11.47 -17.85
C LEU A 213 -3.41 12.77 -18.64
N GLU A 214 -4.24 12.72 -19.68
CA GLU A 214 -4.64 13.91 -20.45
C GLU A 214 -5.37 14.93 -19.56
N ILE A 215 -6.38 14.48 -18.79
CA ILE A 215 -7.14 15.30 -17.85
C ILE A 215 -6.21 15.89 -16.78
N TYR A 216 -5.28 15.09 -16.23
CA TYR A 216 -4.32 15.54 -15.24
C TYR A 216 -3.40 16.64 -15.79
N ASN A 217 -2.87 16.46 -17.00
CA ASN A 217 -1.99 17.46 -17.62
C ASN A 217 -2.73 18.77 -17.91
N GLU A 218 -3.98 18.69 -18.38
CA GLU A 218 -4.82 19.86 -18.58
C GLU A 218 -5.07 20.58 -17.26
N PHE A 219 -5.48 19.84 -16.22
CA PHE A 219 -5.71 20.37 -14.88
C PHE A 219 -4.46 21.02 -14.28
N SER A 220 -3.31 20.35 -14.33
CA SER A 220 -2.03 20.85 -13.81
C SER A 220 -1.57 22.13 -14.51
N THR A 221 -1.88 22.27 -15.80
CA THR A 221 -1.58 23.49 -16.56
C THR A 221 -2.47 24.66 -16.15
N GLN A 222 -3.74 24.41 -15.86
CA GLN A 222 -4.70 25.44 -15.46
C GLN A 222 -4.55 25.85 -13.98
N HIS A 223 -4.14 24.91 -13.12
CA HIS A 223 -4.03 25.09 -11.66
C HIS A 223 -2.63 24.69 -11.15
N PRO A 224 -1.59 25.48 -11.46
CA PRO A 224 -0.22 25.15 -11.06
C PRO A 224 0.00 25.15 -9.53
N ASP A 225 -0.82 25.89 -8.78
CA ASP A 225 -0.80 25.93 -7.32
C ASP A 225 -1.42 24.68 -6.67
N ALA A 226 -2.18 23.88 -7.42
CA ALA A 226 -2.71 22.60 -6.94
C ALA A 226 -1.61 21.55 -6.66
N ALA A 227 -0.40 21.75 -7.18
CA ALA A 227 0.70 20.79 -7.07
C ALA A 227 1.06 20.45 -5.61
N VAL A 228 0.97 21.41 -4.68
CA VAL A 228 1.23 21.14 -3.25
C VAL A 228 0.11 20.35 -2.58
N HIS A 229 -1.06 20.26 -3.21
CA HIS A 229 -2.28 19.61 -2.68
C HIS A 229 -2.63 18.31 -3.39
N GLU A 230 -1.76 17.78 -4.26
CA GLU A 230 -2.03 16.60 -5.09
C GLU A 230 -2.50 15.40 -4.26
N GLY A 231 -1.88 15.15 -3.11
CA GLY A 231 -2.28 14.07 -2.20
C GLY A 231 -3.68 14.25 -1.61
N SER A 232 -4.07 15.47 -1.26
CA SER A 232 -5.40 15.79 -0.74
C SER A 232 -6.46 15.69 -1.83
N LEU A 233 -6.15 16.15 -3.05
CA LEU A 233 -7.04 16.04 -4.21
C LEU A 233 -7.25 14.58 -4.61
N ALA A 234 -6.20 13.75 -4.62
CA ALA A 234 -6.30 12.33 -4.92
C ALA A 234 -7.20 11.59 -3.93
N ARG A 235 -7.08 11.90 -2.61
CA ARG A 235 -7.98 11.34 -1.59
C ARG A 235 -9.42 11.77 -1.81
N LEU A 236 -9.66 13.05 -2.10
CA LEU A 236 -11.00 13.59 -2.34
C LEU A 236 -11.67 12.94 -3.57
N LEU A 237 -10.93 12.77 -4.68
CA LEU A 237 -11.44 12.09 -5.88
C LEU A 237 -11.68 10.59 -5.67
N THR A 238 -10.93 9.95 -4.78
CA THR A 238 -11.16 8.53 -4.41
C THR A 238 -12.44 8.38 -3.60
N GLN A 239 -12.73 9.34 -2.72
CA GLN A 239 -13.92 9.34 -1.87
C GLN A 239 -15.18 9.75 -2.63
N GLU A 240 -15.04 10.68 -3.57
CA GLU A 240 -16.13 11.21 -4.40
C GLU A 240 -15.83 11.03 -5.89
N PRO A 241 -16.01 9.81 -6.46
CA PRO A 241 -15.66 9.52 -7.85
C PRO A 241 -16.47 10.28 -8.90
N SER A 242 -17.58 10.92 -8.49
CA SER A 242 -18.41 11.76 -9.34
C SER A 242 -17.86 13.17 -9.51
N LEU A 243 -16.88 13.59 -8.69
CA LEU A 243 -16.25 14.91 -8.82
C LEU A 243 -15.27 14.93 -10.00
N SER A 244 -15.30 16.02 -10.77
CA SER A 244 -14.20 16.35 -11.66
C SER A 244 -12.99 16.85 -10.85
N PRO A 245 -11.75 16.74 -11.37
CA PRO A 245 -10.56 17.28 -10.71
C PRO A 245 -10.68 18.78 -10.38
N GLU A 246 -11.31 19.54 -11.27
CA GLU A 246 -11.57 20.97 -11.08
C GLU A 246 -12.58 21.23 -9.93
N ALA A 247 -13.66 20.45 -9.85
CA ALA A 247 -14.62 20.57 -8.76
C ALA A 247 -13.98 20.18 -7.41
N ALA A 248 -13.16 19.13 -7.39
CA ALA A 248 -12.39 18.74 -6.23
C ALA A 248 -11.41 19.85 -5.79
N TYR A 249 -10.76 20.51 -6.74
CA TYR A 249 -9.89 21.66 -6.49
C TYR A 249 -10.62 22.81 -5.81
N TYR A 250 -11.74 23.27 -6.36
CA TYR A 250 -12.51 24.36 -5.75
C TYR A 250 -13.12 23.97 -4.39
N LYS A 251 -13.52 22.70 -4.24
CA LYS A 251 -14.00 22.19 -2.95
C LYS A 251 -12.90 22.25 -1.89
N LEU A 252 -11.69 21.82 -2.23
CA LEU A 252 -10.53 21.89 -1.33
C LEU A 252 -10.12 23.34 -1.04
N GLN A 253 -10.14 24.21 -2.05
CA GLN A 253 -9.84 25.64 -1.88
C GLN A 253 -10.83 26.33 -0.93
N ASN A 254 -12.13 26.05 -1.10
CA ASN A 254 -13.17 26.55 -0.20
C ASN A 254 -12.98 26.03 1.23
N TYR A 255 -12.55 24.78 1.40
CA TYR A 255 -12.23 24.22 2.71
C TYR A 255 -11.10 25.00 3.41
N TYR A 256 -10.00 25.27 2.69
CA TYR A 256 -8.90 26.08 3.22
C TYR A 256 -9.34 27.49 3.60
N LEU A 257 -10.13 28.13 2.73
CA LEU A 257 -10.67 29.47 2.98
C LEU A 257 -11.57 29.50 4.22
N ALA A 258 -12.46 28.52 4.36
CA ALA A 258 -13.38 28.40 5.49
C ALA A 258 -12.66 28.18 6.83
N LYS A 259 -11.53 27.46 6.80
CA LYS A 259 -10.73 27.16 7.99
C LYS A 259 -9.60 28.17 8.24
N GLY A 260 -9.45 29.18 7.38
CA GLY A 260 -8.34 30.15 7.48
C GLY A 260 -6.96 29.51 7.34
N LEU A 261 -6.87 28.38 6.62
CA LEU A 261 -5.62 27.65 6.41
C LEU A 261 -4.81 28.27 5.26
N ASP A 262 -3.50 28.15 5.34
CA ASP A 262 -2.58 28.64 4.31
C ASP A 262 -2.57 27.72 3.09
N TRP A 263 -3.17 28.17 1.99
CA TRP A 263 -3.23 27.42 0.72
C TRP A 263 -1.85 27.11 0.12
N THR A 264 -0.78 27.76 0.57
CA THR A 264 0.58 27.45 0.08
C THR A 264 1.15 26.18 0.72
N LYS A 265 0.46 25.60 1.70
CA LYS A 265 0.89 24.41 2.45
C LYS A 265 -0.12 23.28 2.30
N SER A 266 0.37 22.07 2.07
CA SER A 266 -0.47 20.87 2.04
C SER A 266 -1.11 20.60 3.41
N LEU A 267 -2.26 19.90 3.44
CA LEU A 267 -2.92 19.53 4.71
C LEU A 267 -1.99 18.69 5.58
N GLU A 268 -1.20 17.81 4.97
CA GLU A 268 -0.20 16.99 5.65
C GLU A 268 0.90 17.85 6.28
N GLN A 269 1.39 18.87 5.57
CA GLN A 269 2.37 19.80 6.13
C GLN A 269 1.79 20.60 7.31
N LEU A 270 0.54 21.08 7.19
CA LEU A 270 -0.13 21.80 8.27
C LEU A 270 -0.33 20.90 9.50
N GLN A 271 -0.68 19.62 9.29
CA GLN A 271 -0.83 18.63 10.36
C GLN A 271 0.52 18.32 11.03
N GLN A 272 1.60 18.20 10.26
CA GLN A 272 2.95 18.04 10.79
C GLN A 272 3.39 19.26 11.60
N GLU A 273 3.12 20.48 11.11
CA GLU A 273 3.42 21.72 11.84
C GLU A 273 2.60 21.84 13.13
N ALA A 274 1.33 21.45 13.11
CA ALA A 274 0.48 21.41 14.30
C ALA A 274 1.03 20.41 15.34
N THR A 275 1.38 19.20 14.89
CA THR A 275 1.96 18.15 15.75
C THR A 275 3.32 18.56 16.32
N ALA A 276 4.13 19.29 15.56
CA ALA A 276 5.42 19.81 16.01
C ALA A 276 5.28 20.98 16.99
N ARG A 277 4.17 21.73 16.93
CA ARG A 277 3.88 22.84 17.85
C ARG A 277 3.32 22.38 19.18
N THR A 278 2.63 21.24 19.22
CA THR A 278 2.25 20.60 20.48
C THR A 278 3.55 20.19 21.16
N PRO A 279 4.00 20.88 22.22
CA PRO A 279 5.17 20.43 22.94
C PRO A 279 4.86 19.01 23.38
N ALA A 280 5.75 18.07 23.05
CA ALA A 280 5.67 16.74 23.63
C ALA A 280 5.42 16.92 25.13
N PRO A 281 4.45 16.20 25.74
CA PRO A 281 4.17 16.29 27.17
C PRO A 281 5.42 15.79 27.91
N GLY A 282 6.42 16.66 27.99
CA GLY A 282 7.68 16.46 28.63
C GLY A 282 7.49 16.96 30.04
N ASP A 283 7.45 16.01 30.97
CA ASP A 283 8.28 16.01 32.17
C ASP A 283 8.42 17.34 32.93
N ASN A 284 7.38 18.17 32.95
CA ASN A 284 7.14 19.08 34.06
C ASN A 284 6.56 18.24 35.21
N THR A 285 7.28 17.21 35.65
CA THR A 285 7.20 16.84 37.06
C THR A 285 7.74 18.06 37.80
N PRO A 286 6.92 18.75 38.62
CA PRO A 286 7.40 19.84 39.43
C PRO A 286 8.51 19.25 40.30
N GLN A 287 9.76 19.62 40.05
CA GLN A 287 10.85 19.28 40.96
C GLN A 287 10.49 19.94 42.29
N PRO A 288 10.09 19.16 43.33
CA PRO A 288 9.75 19.76 44.60
C PRO A 288 10.98 20.51 45.12
N PRO A 289 10.80 21.67 45.77
CA PRO A 289 11.90 22.42 46.34
C PRO A 289 12.71 21.48 47.24
N GLU A 290 14.04 21.55 47.13
CA GLU A 290 15.03 20.81 47.93
C GLU A 290 14.85 21.11 49.43
N GLY A 291 13.83 20.50 50.03
CA GLY A 291 13.66 20.35 51.46
C GLY A 291 14.09 18.94 51.81
N GLY A 292 15.32 18.81 52.31
CA GLY A 292 15.89 17.53 52.71
C GLY A 292 14.97 16.78 53.67
N VAL A 293 14.32 15.75 53.16
CA VAL A 293 13.72 14.69 53.97
C VAL A 293 14.28 13.38 53.44
N ASN A 294 15.07 12.74 54.29
CA ASN A 294 15.63 11.41 54.09
C ASN A 294 14.46 10.41 54.18
N VAL A 295 13.73 10.20 53.07
CA VAL A 295 12.69 9.18 52.97
C VAL A 295 13.23 8.05 52.11
N GLY A 296 13.24 6.86 52.68
CA GLY A 296 13.88 5.68 52.12
C GLY A 296 13.32 5.31 50.75
N ASN A 297 14.23 5.27 49.77
CA ASN A 297 14.34 4.30 48.69
C ASN A 297 13.06 3.47 48.37
N THR A 298 12.01 4.09 47.83
CA THR A 298 10.96 3.37 47.10
C THR A 298 11.46 3.14 45.69
N THR A 299 11.69 1.86 45.40
CA THR A 299 12.14 1.37 44.10
C THR A 299 10.92 1.27 43.18
N ASP A 300 10.42 2.40 42.69
CA ASP A 300 9.42 2.40 41.61
C ASP A 300 10.14 2.22 40.28
N THR A 301 10.48 0.96 39.99
CA THR A 301 10.73 0.55 38.61
C THR A 301 9.38 0.54 37.88
N PRO A 302 9.24 1.20 36.72
CA PRO A 302 8.05 1.04 35.90
C PRO A 302 7.91 -0.44 35.55
N VAL A 303 6.87 -1.08 36.10
CA VAL A 303 6.52 -2.46 35.78
C VAL A 303 5.95 -2.43 34.36
N VAL A 304 6.83 -2.55 33.37
CA VAL A 304 6.42 -2.79 31.99
C VAL A 304 5.83 -4.20 31.96
N ALA A 305 4.55 -4.30 31.61
CA ALA A 305 3.87 -5.59 31.52
C ALA A 305 4.62 -6.52 30.57
N ASP A 306 4.77 -7.78 30.99
CA ASP A 306 5.39 -8.83 30.18
C ASP A 306 4.70 -8.93 28.82
N VAL A 307 5.48 -8.97 27.73
CA VAL A 307 4.99 -8.99 26.33
C VAL A 307 4.13 -10.23 26.04
N SER A 308 4.16 -11.23 26.93
CA SER A 308 3.31 -12.42 26.85
C SER A 308 1.92 -12.26 27.48
N LYS A 309 1.63 -11.16 28.18
CA LYS A 309 0.30 -10.91 28.76
C LYS A 309 -0.68 -10.42 27.71
N SER A 310 -1.89 -10.98 27.73
CA SER A 310 -2.98 -10.51 26.88
C SER A 310 -3.48 -9.14 27.34
N PHE A 311 -4.05 -8.35 26.43
CA PHE A 311 -4.55 -7.00 26.75
C PHE A 311 -5.59 -7.00 27.88
N ASP A 312 -6.42 -8.04 27.94
CA ASP A 312 -7.41 -8.23 29.01
C ASP A 312 -6.76 -8.48 30.38
N ASP A 313 -5.62 -9.16 30.44
CA ASP A 313 -4.90 -9.41 31.70
C ASP A 313 -4.21 -8.14 32.21
N ILE A 314 -3.70 -7.30 31.29
CA ILE A 314 -3.12 -6.00 31.63
C ILE A 314 -4.19 -5.08 32.24
N ILE A 315 -5.40 -5.07 31.67
CA ILE A 315 -6.53 -4.29 32.20
C ILE A 315 -6.96 -4.81 33.58
N LYS A 316 -7.08 -6.12 33.76
CA LYS A 316 -7.45 -6.69 35.08
C LYS A 316 -6.41 -6.40 36.16
N GLU A 317 -5.13 -6.50 35.82
CA GLU A 317 -4.04 -6.20 36.75
C GLU A 317 -4.01 -4.72 37.12
N SER A 318 -4.18 -3.82 36.15
CA SER A 318 -4.25 -2.38 36.41
C SER A 318 -5.51 -1.95 37.17
N MET A 319 -6.65 -2.61 36.95
CA MET A 319 -7.87 -2.38 37.75
C MET A 319 -7.72 -2.90 39.19
N ALA A 320 -7.10 -4.07 39.38
CA ALA A 320 -6.81 -4.62 40.71
C ALA A 320 -5.81 -3.75 41.48
N GLU A 321 -4.79 -3.22 40.80
CA GLU A 321 -3.80 -2.31 41.37
C GLU A 321 -4.42 -0.94 41.73
N ALA A 322 -5.37 -0.46 40.93
CA ALA A 322 -6.17 0.73 41.24
C ALA A 322 -7.21 0.51 42.36
N GLY A 323 -7.29 -0.70 42.93
CA GLY A 323 -8.22 -1.04 44.01
C GLY A 323 -9.68 -1.14 43.57
N ILE A 324 -9.94 -1.25 42.27
CA ILE A 324 -11.26 -1.46 41.68
C ILE A 324 -11.45 -2.97 41.52
N ASN A 325 -11.86 -3.63 42.61
CA ASN A 325 -12.26 -5.03 42.58
C ASN A 325 -13.77 -5.12 42.38
N ASP A 326 -14.21 -5.80 41.32
CA ASP A 326 -15.59 -6.25 41.10
C ASP A 326 -15.83 -7.59 41.83
#